data_AF-A0A370HPU7-F1
#
_entry.id   AF-A0A370HPU7-F1
#
_cell.length_a   1.000
_cell.length_b   1.000
_cell.length_c   1.000
_cell.angle_alpha   90.00
_cell.angle_beta   90.00
_cell.angle_gamma   90.00
#
_symmetry.space_group_name_H-M   'P 1'
#
loop_
_entity.id
_entity.type
_entity.pdbx_description
1 polymer ?
#
loop_
_entity_poly.entity_id
_entity_poly.type
_entity_poly.pdbx_seq_one_letter_code
_entity_poly.pdbx_strand_id
1 'polypeptide(L)'
;MTDALDLPDKHIHPIRPPQAAPGLVEATGSADKLVRCMLDAGLRLNKLRMVFDRHDATREQLQAAGAATADMLDELDTLLHSTSLAVLELLHAHHPAPTDTRPRPPRRPRTRGKAGPLRPAGE
;
A
#
# COMPACT_ATOMS: atom_id res chain seq x y z
N MET A 1 -60.97 -19.09 -9.80
CA MET A 1 -60.11 -18.20 -10.60
C MET A 1 -59.41 -17.29 -9.62
N THR A 2 -58.25 -17.71 -9.13
CA THR A 2 -57.41 -16.99 -8.17
C THR A 2 -56.18 -16.54 -8.93
N ASP A 3 -56.09 -15.23 -9.15
CA ASP A 3 -54.96 -14.57 -9.79
C ASP A 3 -53.71 -14.75 -8.91
N ALA A 4 -52.70 -15.38 -9.52
CA ALA A 4 -51.37 -15.55 -8.95
C ALA A 4 -50.64 -14.21 -9.04
N LEU A 5 -50.41 -13.58 -7.88
CA LEU A 5 -49.49 -12.46 -7.78
C LEU A 5 -48.06 -12.98 -7.98
N ASP A 6 -47.59 -12.82 -9.21
CA ASP A 6 -46.20 -12.96 -9.63
C ASP A 6 -45.36 -11.90 -8.89
N LEU A 7 -44.61 -12.35 -7.89
CA LEU A 7 -43.73 -11.52 -7.09
C LEU A 7 -42.35 -11.57 -7.75
N PRO A 8 -41.78 -10.43 -8.21
CA PRO A 8 -40.47 -10.45 -8.85
C PRO A 8 -39.42 -10.86 -7.81
N ASP A 9 -38.77 -11.98 -8.08
CA ASP A 9 -37.61 -12.51 -7.37
C ASP A 9 -36.53 -11.43 -7.33
N LYS A 10 -36.50 -10.67 -6.22
CA LYS A 10 -35.43 -9.71 -5.96
C LYS A 10 -34.20 -10.54 -5.67
N HIS A 11 -33.38 -10.72 -6.70
CA HIS A 11 -32.01 -11.19 -6.59
C HIS A 11 -31.27 -10.38 -5.52
N ILE A 12 -31.30 -10.87 -4.28
CA ILE A 12 -30.40 -10.42 -3.22
C ILE A 12 -29.04 -10.94 -3.64
N HIS A 13 -28.29 -10.11 -4.37
CA HIS A 13 -26.87 -10.34 -4.52
C HIS A 13 -26.29 -10.42 -3.10
N PRO A 14 -25.60 -11.51 -2.73
CA PRO A 14 -24.87 -11.52 -1.48
C PRO A 14 -23.93 -10.32 -1.53
N ILE A 15 -24.08 -9.40 -0.57
CA ILE A 15 -23.16 -8.29 -0.38
C ILE A 15 -21.80 -8.94 -0.16
N ARG A 16 -21.01 -8.99 -1.23
CA ARG A 16 -19.62 -9.46 -1.16
C ARG A 16 -18.95 -8.54 -0.14
N PRO A 17 -18.42 -9.08 0.98
CA PRO A 17 -17.70 -8.24 1.92
C PRO A 17 -16.60 -7.51 1.13
N PRO A 18 -16.40 -6.20 1.37
CA PRO A 18 -15.37 -5.45 0.68
C PRO A 18 -14.06 -6.19 0.89
N GLN A 19 -13.49 -6.75 -0.19
CA GLN A 19 -12.18 -7.36 -0.07
C GLN A 19 -11.21 -6.23 0.26
N ALA A 20 -10.72 -6.22 1.50
CA ALA A 20 -9.64 -5.34 1.89
C ALA A 20 -8.50 -5.58 0.91
N ALA A 21 -8.03 -4.52 0.26
CA ALA A 21 -6.88 -4.62 -0.63
C ALA A 21 -5.73 -5.27 0.16
N PRO A 22 -5.01 -6.27 -0.40
CA PRO A 22 -3.96 -6.99 0.32
C PRO A 22 -2.95 -6.04 1.01
N GLY A 23 -2.58 -4.93 0.36
CA GLY A 23 -1.68 -3.93 0.93
C GLY A 23 -2.23 -3.18 2.16
N LEU A 24 -3.56 -3.07 2.32
CA LEU A 24 -4.16 -2.43 3.50
C LEU A 24 -4.01 -3.30 4.74
N VAL A 25 -4.14 -4.62 4.58
CA VAL A 25 -3.99 -5.59 5.69
C VAL A 25 -2.53 -5.64 6.15
N GLU A 26 -1.58 -5.66 5.23
CA GLU A 26 -0.16 -5.65 5.56
C GLU A 26 0.29 -4.31 6.19
N ALA A 27 -0.13 -3.17 5.64
CA ALA A 27 0.18 -1.86 6.22
C ALA A 27 -0.41 -1.71 7.63
N THR A 28 -1.66 -2.13 7.85
CA THR A 28 -2.30 -2.08 9.17
C THR A 28 -1.64 -3.01 10.17
N GLY A 29 -1.28 -4.23 9.74
CA GLY A 29 -0.58 -5.19 10.58
C GLY A 29 0.83 -4.73 10.98
N SER A 30 1.56 -4.08 10.07
CA SER A 30 2.86 -3.49 10.38
C SER A 30 2.75 -2.28 11.30
N ALA A 31 1.75 -1.43 11.09
CA ALA A 31 1.48 -0.29 11.97
C ALA A 31 1.11 -0.72 13.40
N ASP A 32 0.27 -1.76 13.57
CA ASP A 32 -0.07 -2.30 14.89
C ASP A 32 1.18 -2.84 15.62
N LYS A 33 2.02 -3.60 14.90
CA LYS A 33 3.31 -4.09 15.45
C LYS A 33 4.21 -2.93 15.89
N LEU A 34 4.35 -1.90 15.06
CA LEU A 34 5.15 -0.72 15.39
C LEU A 34 4.64 -0.05 16.67
N VAL A 35 3.33 0.21 16.77
CA VAL A 35 2.73 0.84 17.96
C VAL A 35 2.97 -0.01 19.21
N ARG A 36 2.78 -1.33 19.11
CA ARG A 36 3.01 -2.24 20.23
C ARG A 36 4.48 -2.25 20.67
N CYS A 37 5.42 -2.27 19.74
CA CYS A 37 6.85 -2.22 20.06
C CYS A 37 7.28 -0.87 20.62
N MET A 38 6.75 0.25 20.12
CA MET A 38 7.00 1.57 20.72
C MET A 38 6.51 1.66 22.17
N LEU A 39 5.33 1.08 22.46
CA LEU A 39 4.80 1.03 23.81
C LEU A 39 5.69 0.17 24.72
N ASP A 40 6.07 -1.03 24.27
CA ASP A 40 6.94 -1.92 25.04
C ASP A 40 8.34 -1.31 25.27
N ALA A 41 8.92 -0.68 24.26
CA ALA A 41 10.17 0.07 24.37
C ALA A 41 10.05 1.21 25.39
N GLY A 42 8.95 1.97 25.38
CA GLY A 42 8.69 3.00 26.40
C GLY A 42 8.65 2.43 27.82
N LEU A 43 8.00 1.28 28.02
CA LEU A 43 7.95 0.60 29.32
C LEU A 43 9.33 0.10 29.77
N ARG A 44 10.13 -0.45 28.85
CA ARG A 44 11.49 -0.93 29.12
C ARG A 44 12.44 0.24 29.43
N LEU A 45 12.38 1.32 28.66
CA LEU A 45 13.16 2.55 28.93
C LEU A 45 12.83 3.14 30.30
N ASN A 46 11.57 3.13 30.70
CA ASN A 46 11.18 3.57 32.05
C ASN A 46 11.83 2.71 33.16
N LYS A 47 12.01 1.40 32.93
CA LYS A 47 12.75 0.53 33.86
C LYS A 47 14.24 0.83 33.85
N LEU A 48 14.84 1.06 32.67
CA LEU A 48 16.27 1.40 32.55
C LEU A 48 16.58 2.75 33.17
N ARG A 49 15.65 3.72 33.11
CA ARG A 49 15.77 4.99 33.82
C ARG A 49 16.04 4.79 35.32
N MET A 50 15.43 3.79 35.95
CA MET A 50 15.70 3.47 37.35
C MET A 50 17.15 3.04 37.60
N VAL A 51 17.83 2.47 36.61
CA VAL A 51 19.27 2.14 36.70
C VAL A 51 20.12 3.40 36.56
N PHE A 52 19.76 4.30 35.65
CA PHE A 52 20.48 5.56 35.46
C PHE A 52 20.28 6.56 36.61
N ASP A 53 19.11 6.56 37.26
CA ASP A 53 18.79 7.45 38.38
C ASP A 53 19.42 6.97 39.71
N ARG A 54 20.04 5.78 39.74
CA ARG A 54 20.71 5.25 40.93
C ARG A 54 22.11 5.83 41.11
N HIS A 55 22.30 6.49 42.25
CA HIS A 55 23.59 7.07 42.65
C HIS A 55 24.69 6.03 42.92
N ASP A 56 24.31 4.77 43.15
CA ASP A 56 25.19 3.63 43.43
C ASP A 56 25.32 2.65 42.25
N ALA A 57 24.84 3.03 41.05
CA ALA A 57 24.92 2.18 39.87
C ALA A 57 26.39 1.91 39.49
N THR A 58 26.73 0.64 39.29
CA THR A 58 28.08 0.28 38.86
C THR A 58 28.27 0.63 37.38
N ARG A 59 29.53 0.75 36.96
CA ARG A 59 29.86 1.00 35.55
C ARG A 59 29.29 -0.09 34.64
N GLU A 60 29.34 -1.34 35.07
CA GLU A 60 28.83 -2.49 34.33
C GLU A 60 27.31 -2.41 34.18
N GLN A 61 26.59 -1.97 35.22
CA GLN A 61 25.14 -1.76 35.16
C GLN A 61 24.76 -0.65 34.18
N LEU A 62 25.49 0.46 34.19
CA LEU A 62 25.28 1.57 33.25
C LEU A 62 25.59 1.16 31.80
N GLN A 63 26.66 0.38 31.58
CA GLN A 63 26.99 -0.15 30.26
C GLN A 63 25.94 -1.14 29.76
N ALA A 64 25.48 -2.06 30.62
CA ALA A 64 24.41 -3.00 30.28
C ALA A 64 23.10 -2.27 29.96
N ALA A 65 22.75 -1.23 30.72
CA ALA A 65 21.57 -0.39 30.45
C ALA A 65 21.73 0.39 29.13
N GLY A 66 22.93 0.88 28.83
CA GLY A 66 23.26 1.52 27.56
C GLY A 66 23.12 0.56 26.37
N ALA A 67 23.67 -0.64 26.47
CA ALA A 67 23.55 -1.68 25.43
C ALA A 67 22.08 -2.06 25.20
N ALA A 68 21.31 -2.31 26.26
CA ALA A 68 19.89 -2.59 26.16
C ALA A 68 19.10 -1.44 25.51
N THR A 69 19.51 -0.19 25.74
CA THR A 69 18.91 0.99 25.10
C THR A 69 19.20 1.01 23.60
N ALA A 70 20.44 0.74 23.20
CA ALA A 70 20.83 0.65 21.79
C ALA A 70 20.06 -0.47 21.06
N ASP A 71 19.99 -1.67 21.63
CA ASP A 71 19.27 -2.81 21.04
C ASP A 71 17.78 -2.47 20.79
N MET A 72 17.14 -1.74 21.72
CA MET A 72 15.75 -1.31 21.53
C MET A 72 15.59 -0.27 20.43
N LEU A 73 16.54 0.66 20.28
CA LEU A 73 16.51 1.66 19.21
C LEU A 73 16.68 0.99 17.84
N ASP A 74 17.56 0.00 17.75
CA ASP A 74 17.78 -0.77 16.51
C ASP A 74 16.53 -1.58 16.11
N GLU A 75 15.84 -2.18 17.10
CA GLU A 75 14.57 -2.89 16.87
C GLU A 75 13.48 -1.94 16.37
N LEU A 76 13.34 -0.76 16.98
CA LEU A 76 12.38 0.24 16.56
C LEU A 76 12.66 0.80 15.16
N ASP A 77 13.93 1.03 14.82
CA ASP A 77 14.33 1.50 13.48
C ASP A 77 13.96 0.48 12.40
N THR A 78 14.23 -0.80 12.66
CA THR A 78 13.85 -1.90 11.76
C THR A 78 12.34 -1.97 11.55
N LEU A 79 11.56 -1.81 12.61
CA LEU A 79 10.09 -1.79 12.53
C LEU A 79 9.55 -0.54 11.82
N LEU A 80 10.15 0.62 12.05
CA LEU A 80 9.78 1.85 11.37
C LEU A 80 10.06 1.76 9.86
N HIS A 81 11.20 1.19 9.48
CA HIS A 81 11.56 0.98 8.09
C HIS A 81 10.57 0.02 7.39
N SER A 82 10.32 -1.15 7.97
CA SER A 82 9.38 -2.13 7.42
C SER A 82 7.95 -1.60 7.32
N THR A 83 7.48 -0.86 8.34
CA THR A 83 6.16 -0.24 8.32
C THR A 83 6.07 0.84 7.25
N SER A 84 7.11 1.66 7.12
CA SER A 84 7.16 2.71 6.09
C SER A 84 7.14 2.11 4.68
N LEU A 85 7.85 1.01 4.44
CA LEU A 85 7.80 0.29 3.17
C LEU A 85 6.40 -0.24 2.86
N ALA A 86 5.75 -0.92 3.82
CA ALA A 86 4.39 -1.44 3.64
C ALA A 86 3.38 -0.33 3.33
N VAL A 87 3.53 0.83 3.98
CA VAL A 87 2.68 2.01 3.71
C VAL A 87 2.97 2.56 2.31
N LEU A 88 4.23 2.70 1.91
CA LEU A 88 4.58 3.17 0.56
C LEU A 88 4.06 2.22 -0.53
N GLU A 89 4.16 0.91 -0.34
CA GLU A 89 3.59 -0.08 -1.27
C GLU A 89 2.07 0.07 -1.40
N LEU A 90 1.37 0.30 -0.29
CA LEU A 90 -0.06 0.61 -0.30
C LEU A 90 -0.37 1.90 -1.08
N LEU A 91 0.38 2.98 -0.86
CA LEU A 91 0.20 4.23 -1.60
C LEU A 91 0.46 4.05 -3.10
N HIS A 92 1.50 3.31 -3.48
CA HIS A 92 1.79 3.02 -4.88
C HIS A 92 0.68 2.16 -5.53
N ALA A 93 0.16 1.16 -4.82
CA ALA A 93 -0.96 0.34 -5.30
C ALA A 93 -2.26 1.13 -5.44
N HIS A 94 -2.44 2.21 -4.66
CA HIS A 94 -3.60 3.09 -4.71
C HIS A 94 -3.40 4.34 -5.58
N HIS A 95 -2.26 4.53 -6.23
CA HIS A 95 -2.13 5.55 -7.26
C HIS A 95 -2.70 4.98 -8.57
N PRO A 96 -3.95 5.33 -8.98
CA PRO A 96 -4.41 4.95 -10.30
C PRO A 96 -3.45 5.58 -11.31
N ALA A 97 -2.99 4.79 -12.28
CA ALA A 97 -2.29 5.33 -13.45
C ALA A 97 -3.11 6.53 -13.96
N PRO A 98 -2.48 7.66 -14.34
CA PRO A 98 -3.20 8.73 -15.00
C PRO A 98 -3.92 8.07 -16.17
N THR A 99 -5.25 8.11 -16.14
CA THR A 99 -6.07 7.65 -17.25
C THR A 99 -5.62 8.46 -18.44
N ASP A 100 -4.83 7.84 -19.31
CA ASP A 100 -4.37 8.42 -20.57
C ASP A 100 -5.60 8.57 -21.46
N THR A 101 -6.39 9.59 -21.14
CA THR A 101 -7.48 10.12 -21.93
C THR A 101 -6.92 11.05 -22.99
N ARG A 102 -5.67 10.83 -23.45
CA ARG A 102 -5.20 11.49 -24.66
C ARG A 102 -6.11 11.07 -25.81
N PRO A 103 -6.81 12.02 -26.45
CA PRO A 103 -7.64 11.73 -27.60
C PRO A 103 -6.76 11.06 -28.66
N ARG A 104 -7.10 9.81 -28.99
CA ARG A 104 -6.42 9.07 -30.05
C ARG A 104 -6.55 9.90 -31.33
N PRO A 105 -5.44 10.34 -31.97
CA PRO A 105 -5.54 11.18 -33.14
C PRO A 105 -6.32 10.45 -34.23
N PRO A 106 -7.24 11.14 -34.94
CA PRO A 106 -8.08 10.50 -35.94
C PRO A 106 -7.21 9.86 -37.02
N ARG A 107 -7.35 8.55 -37.20
CA ARG A 107 -6.72 7.79 -38.29
C ARG A 107 -7.18 8.39 -39.61
N ARG A 108 -6.33 9.19 -40.26
CA ARG A 108 -6.57 9.66 -41.63
C ARG A 108 -6.77 8.44 -42.54
N PRO A 109 -7.90 8.34 -43.25
CA PRO A 109 -8.09 7.32 -44.26
C PRO A 109 -7.04 7.53 -45.35
N ARG A 110 -6.21 6.51 -45.60
CA ARG A 110 -5.35 6.46 -46.78
C ARG A 110 -6.26 6.47 -48.01
N THR A 111 -6.39 7.62 -48.65
CA THR A 111 -6.99 7.74 -49.97
C THR A 111 -6.20 6.88 -50.95
N ARG A 112 -6.79 5.73 -51.24
CA ARG A 112 -6.45 4.79 -52.31
C ARG A 112 -6.43 5.56 -53.64
N GLY A 113 -5.24 5.95 -54.09
CA GLY A 113 -5.03 6.52 -55.41
C GLY A 113 -5.47 5.52 -56.48
N LYS A 114 -6.69 5.69 -56.97
CA LYS A 114 -7.16 5.20 -58.26
C LYS A 114 -6.92 6.35 -59.25
N ALA A 115 -5.96 6.18 -60.14
CA ALA A 115 -5.91 6.88 -61.41
C ALA A 115 -5.24 5.97 -62.43
N GLY A 116 -6.05 5.25 -63.22
CA GLY A 116 -5.69 5.01 -64.63
C GLY A 116 -6.34 6.13 -65.47
N PRO A 117 -6.40 6.02 -66.82
CA PRO A 117 -5.66 5.15 -67.74
C PRO A 117 -4.99 5.93 -68.91
N LEU A 118 -4.20 5.19 -69.72
CA LEU A 118 -3.83 5.34 -71.15
C LEU A 118 -3.85 6.72 -71.84
N ARG A 119 -2.76 7.05 -72.55
CA ARG A 119 -2.73 7.13 -74.03
C ARG A 119 -1.30 7.31 -74.63
N PRO A 120 -1.12 7.06 -75.95
CA PRO A 120 0.15 6.70 -76.60
C PRO A 120 0.77 7.80 -77.49
N ALA A 121 2.04 7.60 -77.85
CA ALA A 121 2.72 8.02 -79.10
C ALA A 121 4.10 7.31 -79.05
N GLY A 122 4.60 6.56 -80.03
CA GLY A 122 4.56 6.81 -81.46
C GLY A 122 5.90 7.42 -81.88
N GLU A 123 6.93 6.58 -82.06
CA GLU A 123 7.99 6.62 -83.09
C GLU A 123 8.86 5.35 -82.99
#